data_AF-A0AA36JIL0-F1
#
_entry.id   AF-A0AA36JIL0-F1
#
_cell.length_a   1.000
_cell.length_b   1.000
_cell.length_c   1.000
_cell.angle_alpha   90.00
_cell.angle_beta   90.00
_cell.angle_gamma   90.00
#
_symmetry.space_group_name_H-M   'P 1'
#
loop_
_entity.id
_entity.type
_entity.pdbx_description
1 polymer ?
#
loop_
_entity_poly.entity_id
_entity_poly.type
_entity_poly.pdbx_seq_one_letter_code
_entity_poly.pdbx_strand_id
1 'polypeptide(L)'
;MTAIRRRWSSLAWLCTLAFSTSFSCLGPARLVTSPEEAKRVLSDPSWIRHPLNAFLREVFGVENVFTTNDTEIFNASREVVKRGMEKGGLCSAASIAVKSITRGQRQPLSRLTERVVFEVATRAFLGAKHFDGIGIDDMFFDLFNYLWRHRRTTPPADTDKTSALQGKVQAFYRANKAHLDSHGVWGTNLPPALRTPNSSNLLSIIIPIHLNTWVAVQRILVRLLRDEADRQRVQDEIANVNLSCDASLDKFCELDRVICDELRRNPPVKSLERENQETGERVKLSVKDLNNKGAESWEFGSGRGACPARNYACSMIKTTVAYLLPRLSRSWEECQRPEPLAVNVCDALVLFDGDL
;
A
#
# COMPACT_ATOMS: atom_id res chain seq x y z
N MET A 1 5.64 22.07 -44.34
CA MET A 1 6.27 21.63 -43.07
C MET A 1 5.32 21.85 -41.89
N THR A 2 4.14 21.24 -41.94
CA THR A 2 3.04 21.52 -40.99
C THR A 2 2.06 20.34 -41.04
N ALA A 3 2.35 19.26 -40.31
CA ALA A 3 1.38 18.19 -40.01
C ALA A 3 1.92 17.08 -39.07
N ILE A 4 2.68 17.41 -38.01
CA ILE A 4 3.00 16.40 -36.96
C ILE A 4 2.93 17.08 -35.59
N ARG A 5 1.72 17.50 -35.17
CA ARG A 5 1.48 18.07 -33.82
C ARG A 5 0.22 17.56 -33.12
N ARG A 6 -0.41 16.47 -33.58
CA ARG A 6 -1.69 15.98 -33.00
C ARG A 6 -1.81 14.46 -32.82
N ARG A 7 -0.77 13.78 -32.32
CA ARG A 7 -0.86 12.34 -31.97
C ARG A 7 -0.28 11.93 -30.61
N TRP A 8 0.05 12.87 -29.72
CA TRP A 8 0.65 12.55 -28.41
C TRP A 8 -0.31 12.63 -27.22
N SER A 9 -1.57 13.03 -27.42
CA SER A 9 -2.58 13.11 -26.34
C SER A 9 -3.30 11.78 -26.04
N SER A 10 -3.12 10.74 -26.87
CA SER A 10 -3.87 9.48 -26.75
C SER A 10 -3.13 8.35 -26.03
N LEU A 11 -1.81 8.47 -25.81
CA LEU A 11 -0.97 7.43 -25.19
C LEU A 11 -0.72 7.63 -23.69
N ALA A 12 -0.85 8.86 -23.18
CA ALA A 12 -0.88 9.13 -21.74
C ALA A 12 -2.13 8.53 -21.04
N TRP A 13 -3.17 8.19 -21.81
CA TRP A 13 -4.39 7.57 -21.30
C TRP A 13 -4.29 6.05 -21.08
N LEU A 14 -3.33 5.37 -21.72
CA LEU A 14 -3.24 3.90 -21.67
C LEU A 14 -2.64 3.34 -20.37
N CYS A 15 -1.92 4.14 -19.58
CA CYS A 15 -1.47 3.73 -18.24
C CYS A 15 -2.52 3.97 -17.14
N THR A 16 -3.66 4.61 -17.48
CA THR A 16 -4.76 4.90 -16.53
C THR A 16 -5.84 3.80 -16.54
N LEU A 17 -5.77 2.87 -17.49
CA LEU A 17 -6.75 1.82 -17.76
C LEU A 17 -6.28 0.46 -17.23
N ALA A 18 -6.40 0.21 -15.93
CA ALA A 18 -6.52 -1.16 -15.37
C ALA A 18 -6.61 -1.16 -13.84
N PHE A 19 -7.45 -0.33 -13.23
CA PHE A 19 -7.69 -0.48 -11.80
C PHE A 19 -9.19 -0.38 -11.55
N SER A 20 -9.87 -1.50 -11.77
CA SER A 20 -11.05 -1.90 -11.02
C SER A 20 -10.57 -2.98 -10.05
N THR A 21 -10.85 -2.80 -8.76
CA THR A 21 -10.70 -3.85 -7.75
C THR A 21 -12.09 -4.31 -7.40
N SER A 22 -12.50 -5.38 -8.07
CA SER A 22 -13.63 -6.22 -7.69
C SER A 22 -13.14 -7.65 -7.73
N PHE A 23 -12.99 -8.25 -6.56
CA PHE A 23 -12.63 -9.65 -6.41
C PHE A 23 -13.94 -10.41 -6.23
N SER A 24 -14.62 -10.73 -7.32
CA SER A 24 -15.76 -11.64 -7.22
C SER A 24 -16.18 -12.24 -8.54
N CYS A 25 -16.15 -13.57 -8.59
CA CYS A 25 -17.01 -14.40 -9.43
C CYS A 25 -18.47 -14.44 -8.93
N LEU A 26 -18.75 -13.77 -7.81
CA LEU A 26 -20.09 -13.55 -7.30
C LEU A 26 -20.76 -12.52 -8.22
N GLY A 27 -22.06 -12.64 -8.49
CA GLY A 27 -22.81 -11.98 -9.58
C GLY A 27 -22.77 -10.43 -9.65
N PRO A 28 -23.67 -9.78 -10.41
CA PRO A 28 -23.60 -8.34 -10.65
C PRO A 28 -23.65 -7.52 -9.35
N ALA A 29 -22.74 -6.56 -9.18
CA ALA A 29 -22.73 -5.62 -8.06
C ALA A 29 -23.24 -4.25 -8.52
N ARG A 30 -24.13 -3.66 -7.73
CA ARG A 30 -24.71 -2.33 -8.00
C ARG A 30 -23.70 -1.23 -7.67
N LEU A 31 -23.49 -0.31 -8.61
CA LEU A 31 -22.54 0.79 -8.42
C LEU A 31 -23.16 1.91 -7.57
N VAL A 32 -22.49 2.26 -6.46
CA VAL A 32 -22.87 3.36 -5.57
C VAL A 32 -21.90 4.53 -5.77
N THR A 33 -22.45 5.69 -6.13
CA THR A 33 -21.67 6.92 -6.33
C THR A 33 -22.25 8.14 -5.59
N SER A 34 -23.32 7.98 -4.80
CA SER A 34 -23.87 9.02 -3.92
C SER A 34 -23.20 8.92 -2.54
N PRO A 35 -22.66 10.02 -1.97
CA PRO A 35 -22.16 10.03 -0.60
C PRO A 35 -23.19 9.60 0.45
N GLU A 36 -24.45 10.02 0.30
CA GLU A 36 -25.54 9.71 1.22
C GLU A 36 -25.86 8.21 1.23
N GLU A 37 -25.87 7.60 0.05
CA GLU A 37 -26.03 6.16 -0.07
C GLU A 37 -24.81 5.40 0.45
N ALA A 38 -23.60 5.84 0.10
CA ALA A 38 -22.36 5.24 0.60
C ALA A 38 -22.31 5.25 2.13
N LYS A 39 -22.72 6.36 2.76
CA LYS A 39 -22.85 6.46 4.23
C LYS A 39 -23.83 5.45 4.78
N ARG A 40 -25.02 5.32 4.20
CA ARG A 40 -26.04 4.34 4.63
C ARG A 40 -25.51 2.92 4.57
N VAL A 41 -24.88 2.53 3.45
CA VAL A 41 -24.28 1.20 3.30
C VAL A 41 -23.16 0.97 4.33
N LEU A 42 -22.33 1.97 4.60
CA LEU A 42 -21.15 1.81 5.47
C LEU A 42 -21.44 1.93 6.97
N SER A 43 -22.60 2.47 7.34
CA SER A 43 -23.06 2.54 8.73
C SER A 43 -23.89 1.32 9.15
N ASP A 44 -24.59 0.69 8.21
CA ASP A 44 -25.49 -0.44 8.44
C ASP A 44 -24.71 -1.75 8.73
N PRO A 45 -25.00 -2.45 9.86
CA PRO A 45 -24.31 -3.69 10.23
C PRO A 45 -24.55 -4.88 9.30
N SER A 46 -25.66 -4.89 8.55
CA SER A 46 -26.01 -6.00 7.64
C SER A 46 -25.06 -6.09 6.45
N TRP A 47 -24.34 -5.00 6.14
CA TRP A 47 -23.37 -4.95 5.04
C TRP A 47 -21.99 -5.43 5.51
N ILE A 48 -21.65 -6.66 5.13
CA ILE A 48 -20.28 -7.15 5.31
C ILE A 48 -19.30 -6.44 4.40
N ARG A 49 -18.09 -6.38 4.95
CA ARG A 49 -17.05 -5.47 4.53
C ARG A 49 -16.46 -5.86 3.18
N HIS A 50 -16.33 -7.14 2.88
CA HIS A 50 -15.81 -7.64 1.62
C HIS A 50 -16.43 -9.02 1.35
N PRO A 51 -16.78 -9.37 0.10
CA PRO A 51 -16.98 -10.78 -0.23
C PRO A 51 -15.70 -11.56 0.10
N LEU A 52 -15.82 -12.81 0.56
CA LEU A 52 -14.67 -13.64 0.94
C LEU A 52 -13.63 -13.60 -0.19
N ASN A 53 -12.44 -13.05 0.10
CA ASN A 53 -11.37 -13.05 -0.89
C ASN A 53 -10.74 -14.44 -0.92
N ALA A 54 -11.42 -15.37 -1.61
CA ALA A 54 -11.02 -16.76 -1.72
C ALA A 54 -9.57 -16.88 -2.22
N PHE A 55 -9.15 -16.01 -3.13
CA PHE A 55 -7.77 -15.94 -3.62
C PHE A 55 -6.76 -15.58 -2.52
N LEU A 56 -6.99 -14.50 -1.75
CA LEU A 56 -6.08 -14.16 -0.64
C LEU A 56 -6.11 -15.20 0.48
N ARG A 57 -7.27 -15.81 0.75
CA ARG A 57 -7.41 -16.90 1.72
C ARG A 57 -6.60 -18.12 1.29
N GLU A 58 -6.65 -18.47 0.00
CA GLU A 58 -5.90 -19.58 -0.59
C GLU A 58 -4.39 -19.30 -0.56
N VAL A 59 -3.95 -18.09 -0.98
CA VAL A 59 -2.54 -17.73 -1.02
C VAL A 59 -1.91 -17.62 0.37
N PHE A 60 -2.61 -17.00 1.33
CA PHE A 60 -2.07 -16.87 2.69
C PHE A 60 -2.29 -18.11 3.54
N GLY A 61 -3.30 -18.93 3.22
CA GLY A 61 -3.67 -20.12 3.96
C GLY A 61 -4.11 -19.85 5.40
N VAL A 62 -4.50 -18.62 5.71
CA VAL A 62 -4.86 -18.17 7.06
C VAL A 62 -6.06 -17.23 7.04
N GLU A 63 -6.81 -17.23 8.14
CA GLU A 63 -7.85 -16.23 8.38
C GLU A 63 -7.25 -14.97 9.01
N ASN A 64 -7.54 -13.80 8.44
CA ASN A 64 -7.08 -12.51 8.90
C ASN A 64 -8.11 -11.41 8.55
N VAL A 65 -7.78 -10.15 8.86
CA VAL A 65 -8.64 -8.97 8.61
C VAL A 65 -9.10 -8.80 7.15
N PHE A 66 -8.43 -9.44 6.18
CA PHE A 66 -8.76 -9.41 4.75
C PHE A 66 -9.47 -10.68 4.25
N THR A 67 -9.35 -11.79 4.97
CA THR A 67 -9.76 -13.13 4.49
C THR A 67 -10.87 -13.76 5.32
N THR A 68 -11.21 -13.21 6.49
CA THR A 68 -12.29 -13.72 7.34
C THR A 68 -13.64 -13.08 7.03
N ASN A 69 -14.70 -13.88 7.11
CA ASN A 69 -16.10 -13.42 7.14
C ASN A 69 -16.67 -13.35 8.57
N ASP A 70 -15.91 -13.82 9.55
CA ASP A 70 -16.31 -13.81 10.96
C ASP A 70 -16.08 -12.41 11.56
N THR A 71 -17.16 -11.78 12.03
CA THR A 71 -17.13 -10.42 12.58
C THR A 71 -16.28 -10.33 13.85
N GLU A 72 -16.24 -11.36 14.68
CA GLU A 72 -15.44 -11.39 15.90
C GLU A 72 -13.94 -11.48 15.57
N ILE A 73 -13.56 -12.44 14.71
CA ILE A 73 -12.17 -12.58 14.23
C ILE A 73 -11.72 -11.31 13.52
N PHE A 74 -12.60 -10.70 12.71
CA PHE A 74 -12.33 -9.46 12.03
C PHE A 74 -12.03 -8.33 13.02
N ASN A 75 -12.90 -8.11 14.01
CA ASN A 75 -12.74 -7.03 14.99
C ASN A 75 -11.50 -7.25 15.87
N ALA A 76 -11.27 -8.50 16.30
CA ALA A 76 -10.07 -8.86 17.02
C ALA A 76 -8.82 -8.57 16.18
N SER A 77 -8.78 -9.01 14.92
CA SER A 77 -7.66 -8.75 14.00
C SER A 77 -7.41 -7.26 13.81
N ARG A 78 -8.47 -6.49 13.60
CA ARG A 78 -8.44 -5.04 13.43
C ARG A 78 -7.80 -4.33 14.62
N GLU A 79 -8.18 -4.68 15.84
CA GLU A 79 -7.62 -4.04 17.04
C GLU A 79 -6.16 -4.37 17.25
N VAL A 80 -5.73 -5.58 16.88
CA VAL A 80 -4.31 -5.90 16.96
C VAL A 80 -3.52 -5.20 15.84
N VAL A 81 -4.09 -5.06 14.63
CA VAL A 81 -3.54 -4.19 13.57
C VAL A 81 -3.34 -2.79 14.08
N LYS A 82 -4.38 -2.18 14.64
CA LYS A 82 -4.36 -0.81 15.12
C LYS A 82 -3.29 -0.60 16.20
N ARG A 83 -3.32 -1.39 17.28
CA ARG A 83 -2.30 -1.35 18.34
C ARG A 83 -0.90 -1.61 17.79
N GLY A 84 -0.83 -2.45 16.78
CA GLY A 84 0.44 -2.80 16.18
C GLY A 84 1.07 -1.66 15.40
N MET A 85 0.23 -0.95 14.65
CA MET A 85 0.60 0.23 13.87
C MET A 85 0.94 1.46 14.72
N GLU A 86 0.58 1.48 16.01
CA GLU A 86 0.94 2.56 16.94
C GLU A 86 2.40 2.47 17.41
N LYS A 87 3.09 1.34 17.17
CA LYS A 87 4.51 1.22 17.51
C LYS A 87 5.35 1.99 16.48
N GLY A 88 6.18 2.91 16.98
CA GLY A 88 7.05 3.74 16.15
C GLY A 88 8.25 3.01 15.56
N GLY A 89 9.17 3.77 14.98
CA GLY A 89 10.36 3.29 14.28
C GLY A 89 10.31 3.49 12.76
N LEU A 90 9.30 4.18 12.24
CA LEU A 90 9.19 4.47 10.79
C LEU A 90 10.36 5.32 10.30
N CYS A 91 10.75 6.36 11.05
CA CYS A 91 11.86 7.23 10.69
C CYS A 91 13.19 6.46 10.61
N SER A 92 13.48 5.61 11.60
CA SER A 92 14.67 4.77 11.60
C SER A 92 14.64 3.73 10.46
N ALA A 93 13.51 3.05 10.28
CA ALA A 93 13.34 2.06 9.22
C ALA A 93 13.51 2.67 7.82
N ALA A 94 12.91 3.84 7.58
CA ALA A 94 13.03 4.55 6.30
C ALA A 94 14.45 5.06 6.04
N SER A 95 15.12 5.60 7.05
CA SER A 95 16.51 6.02 6.93
C SER A 95 17.42 4.87 6.47
N ILE A 96 17.26 3.69 7.09
CA ILE A 96 18.04 2.50 6.75
C ILE A 96 17.66 1.99 5.35
N ALA A 97 16.37 1.82 5.07
CA ALA A 97 15.87 1.30 3.79
C ALA A 97 16.27 2.18 2.59
N VAL A 98 16.15 3.49 2.73
CA VAL A 98 16.56 4.41 1.67
C VAL A 98 18.08 4.32 1.49
N LYS A 99 18.87 4.36 2.57
CA LYS A 99 20.34 4.23 2.47
C LYS A 99 20.80 2.89 1.88
N SER A 100 20.11 1.78 2.13
CA SER A 100 20.47 0.47 1.57
C SER A 100 20.13 0.39 0.08
N ILE A 101 18.95 0.87 -0.32
CA ILE A 101 18.41 0.69 -1.68
C ILE A 101 18.94 1.73 -2.66
N THR A 102 19.22 2.97 -2.23
CA THR A 102 19.62 4.06 -3.15
C THR A 102 21.13 4.12 -3.42
N ARG A 103 21.93 3.16 -2.93
CA ARG A 103 23.38 3.13 -3.16
C ARG A 103 23.72 2.83 -4.63
N GLY A 104 24.14 3.87 -5.35
CA GLY A 104 24.94 3.75 -6.57
C GLY A 104 24.25 3.18 -7.81
N GLN A 105 22.93 3.09 -7.85
CA GLN A 105 22.21 2.52 -9.00
C GLN A 105 20.99 3.35 -9.43
N ARG A 106 20.93 3.65 -10.74
CA ARG A 106 19.69 4.11 -11.40
C ARG A 106 18.69 2.97 -11.41
N GLN A 107 17.44 3.27 -11.07
CA GLN A 107 16.35 2.30 -11.14
C GLN A 107 15.02 3.01 -11.45
N PRO A 108 14.06 2.29 -12.05
CA PRO A 108 12.71 2.81 -12.22
C PRO A 108 12.10 3.25 -10.88
N LEU A 109 11.43 4.41 -10.86
CA LEU A 109 10.78 4.93 -9.65
C LEU A 109 9.77 3.93 -9.05
N SER A 110 9.06 3.17 -9.90
CA SER A 110 8.17 2.09 -9.50
C SER A 110 8.89 1.06 -8.61
N ARG A 111 9.97 0.47 -9.13
CA ARG A 111 10.77 -0.54 -8.44
C ARG A 111 11.44 0.00 -7.18
N LEU A 112 11.92 1.24 -7.21
CA LEU A 112 12.47 1.90 -6.03
C LEU A 112 11.43 2.01 -4.93
N THR A 113 10.29 2.64 -5.23
CA THR A 113 9.26 2.92 -4.22
C THR A 113 8.66 1.64 -3.66
N GLU A 114 8.47 0.63 -4.50
CA GLU A 114 8.08 -0.72 -4.10
C GLU A 114 9.07 -1.31 -3.08
N ARG A 115 10.37 -1.37 -3.41
CA ARG A 115 11.41 -1.92 -2.53
C ARG A 115 11.53 -1.14 -1.22
N VAL A 116 11.57 0.19 -1.30
CA VAL A 116 11.74 1.05 -0.12
C VAL A 116 10.55 0.92 0.81
N VAL A 117 9.32 1.02 0.32
CA VAL A 117 8.13 0.87 1.16
C VAL A 117 8.06 -0.52 1.76
N PHE A 118 8.40 -1.55 0.99
CA PHE A 118 8.45 -2.91 1.49
C PHE A 118 9.47 -3.08 2.63
N GLU A 119 10.69 -2.57 2.47
CA GLU A 119 11.74 -2.66 3.47
C GLU A 119 11.43 -1.80 4.71
N VAL A 120 10.94 -0.56 4.53
CA VAL A 120 10.48 0.33 5.63
C VAL A 120 9.49 -0.41 6.51
N ALA A 121 8.45 -0.95 5.88
CA ALA A 121 7.36 -1.56 6.59
C ALA A 121 7.81 -2.85 7.26
N THR A 122 8.53 -3.73 6.56
CA THR A 122 9.08 -4.96 7.15
C THR A 122 10.00 -4.67 8.34
N ARG A 123 10.91 -3.70 8.23
CA ARG A 123 11.78 -3.28 9.34
C ARG A 123 11.00 -2.69 10.51
N ALA A 124 9.97 -1.87 10.23
CA ALA A 124 9.12 -1.31 11.27
C ALA A 124 8.32 -2.41 12.01
N PHE A 125 7.88 -3.46 11.30
CA PHE A 125 7.13 -4.56 11.91
C PHE A 125 7.98 -5.59 12.65
N LEU A 126 9.13 -5.97 12.08
CA LEU A 126 9.99 -7.03 12.60
C LEU A 126 11.09 -6.52 13.55
N GLY A 127 11.36 -5.21 13.49
CA GLY A 127 12.51 -4.58 14.13
C GLY A 127 13.75 -4.59 13.23
N ALA A 128 14.47 -3.47 13.18
CA ALA A 128 15.58 -3.24 12.24
C ALA A 128 16.69 -4.30 12.31
N LYS A 129 17.03 -4.79 13.51
CA LYS A 129 18.12 -5.76 13.76
C LYS A 129 17.88 -7.14 13.15
N HIS A 130 16.64 -7.48 12.79
CA HIS A 130 16.29 -8.82 12.30
C HIS A 130 16.06 -8.84 10.79
N PHE A 131 15.98 -7.67 10.16
CA PHE A 131 15.91 -7.60 8.71
C PHE A 131 17.26 -7.92 8.08
N ASP A 132 18.36 -7.48 8.71
CA ASP A 132 19.71 -7.70 8.22
C ASP A 132 20.11 -9.18 8.43
N GLY A 133 19.92 -10.01 7.41
CA GLY A 133 20.30 -11.43 7.40
C GLY A 133 19.19 -12.39 6.98
N ILE A 134 17.94 -11.93 6.84
CA ILE A 134 16.87 -12.75 6.29
C ILE A 134 16.71 -12.36 4.81
N GLY A 135 16.87 -13.32 3.90
CA GLY A 135 16.66 -13.14 2.44
C GLY A 135 15.19 -12.88 2.08
N ILE A 136 14.61 -11.83 2.66
CA ILE A 136 13.22 -11.41 2.53
C ILE A 136 12.96 -10.89 1.11
N ASP A 137 13.95 -10.21 0.52
CA ASP A 137 13.79 -9.43 -0.70
C ASP A 137 13.19 -10.23 -1.85
N ASP A 138 13.75 -11.39 -2.23
CA ASP A 138 13.28 -12.12 -3.42
C ASP A 138 11.94 -12.83 -3.17
N MET A 139 11.76 -13.44 -2.00
CA MET A 139 10.59 -14.24 -1.69
C MET A 139 9.30 -13.40 -1.60
N PHE A 140 9.36 -12.29 -0.87
CA PHE A 140 8.19 -11.43 -0.70
C PHE A 140 7.91 -10.60 -1.94
N PHE A 141 8.94 -10.25 -2.72
CA PHE A 141 8.79 -9.60 -4.01
C PHE A 141 8.10 -10.53 -5.03
N ASP A 142 8.46 -11.81 -5.06
CA ASP A 142 7.76 -12.80 -5.89
C ASP A 142 6.30 -12.99 -5.49
N LEU A 143 6.04 -13.09 -4.17
CA LEU A 143 4.68 -13.20 -3.64
C LEU A 143 3.85 -11.95 -3.96
N PHE A 144 4.42 -10.77 -3.73
CA PHE A 144 3.80 -9.49 -4.07
C PHE A 144 3.46 -9.45 -5.56
N ASN A 145 4.41 -9.77 -6.44
CA ASN A 145 4.19 -9.74 -7.88
C ASN A 145 3.14 -10.75 -8.31
N TYR A 146 3.13 -11.93 -7.69
CA TYR A 146 2.11 -12.93 -7.92
C TYR A 146 0.73 -12.44 -7.49
N LEU A 147 0.58 -11.98 -6.24
CA LEU A 147 -0.66 -11.41 -5.72
C LEU A 147 -1.13 -10.26 -6.60
N TRP A 148 -0.22 -9.38 -7.02
CA TRP A 148 -0.53 -8.26 -7.89
C TRP A 148 -1.03 -8.73 -9.26
N ARG A 149 -0.29 -9.60 -9.96
CA ARG A 149 -0.64 -10.05 -11.33
C ARG A 149 -1.91 -10.89 -11.35
N HIS A 150 -2.10 -11.75 -10.35
CA HIS A 150 -3.17 -12.73 -10.29
C HIS A 150 -4.37 -12.29 -9.46
N ARG A 151 -4.40 -11.04 -8.98
CA ARG A 151 -5.54 -10.45 -8.26
C ARG A 151 -6.89 -10.49 -8.98
N ARG A 152 -6.93 -10.87 -10.26
CA ARG A 152 -8.16 -10.96 -11.08
C ARG A 152 -8.46 -12.37 -11.58
N THR A 153 -7.59 -13.34 -11.32
CA THR A 153 -7.79 -14.72 -11.78
C THR A 153 -8.40 -15.53 -10.64
N THR A 154 -9.59 -16.08 -10.87
CA THR A 154 -10.18 -17.09 -10.00
C THR A 154 -10.65 -18.26 -10.88
N PRO A 155 -10.18 -19.50 -10.62
CA PRO A 155 -9.17 -19.88 -9.61
C PRO A 155 -7.78 -19.25 -9.89
N PRO A 156 -6.83 -19.28 -8.94
CA PRO A 156 -5.45 -18.92 -9.23
C PRO A 156 -4.98 -19.73 -10.44
N ALA A 157 -4.43 -19.07 -11.45
CA ALA A 157 -4.02 -19.74 -12.68
C ALA A 157 -2.88 -20.76 -12.48
N ASP A 158 -2.26 -20.76 -11.29
CA ASP A 158 -1.08 -21.56 -10.95
C ASP A 158 -1.14 -21.97 -9.46
N THR A 159 -1.80 -23.10 -9.20
CA THR A 159 -1.97 -23.69 -7.86
C THR A 159 -0.64 -24.13 -7.25
N ASP A 160 0.30 -24.58 -8.07
CA ASP A 160 1.63 -25.04 -7.64
C ASP A 160 2.46 -23.87 -7.13
N LYS A 161 2.46 -22.75 -7.86
CA LYS A 161 3.11 -21.52 -7.42
C LYS A 161 2.46 -20.93 -6.18
N THR A 162 1.14 -20.98 -6.07
CA THR A 162 0.42 -20.57 -4.86
C THR A 162 0.86 -21.39 -3.64
N SER A 163 0.89 -22.71 -3.79
CA SER A 163 1.32 -23.64 -2.72
C SER A 163 2.79 -23.43 -2.33
N ALA A 164 3.68 -23.22 -3.31
CA ALA A 164 5.08 -22.92 -3.05
C ALA A 164 5.28 -21.61 -2.28
N LEU A 165 4.56 -20.55 -2.67
CA LEU A 165 4.61 -19.26 -1.98
C LEU A 165 4.04 -19.35 -0.56
N GLN A 166 2.92 -20.06 -0.38
CA GLN A 166 2.35 -20.32 0.93
C GLN A 166 3.34 -21.07 1.83
N GLY A 167 3.98 -22.12 1.31
CA GLY A 167 5.00 -22.90 2.03
C GLY A 167 6.17 -22.03 2.49
N LYS A 168 6.65 -21.13 1.62
CA LYS A 168 7.72 -20.16 1.92
C LYS A 168 7.32 -19.17 3.03
N VAL A 169 6.11 -18.60 2.95
CA VAL A 169 5.56 -17.68 3.97
C VAL A 169 5.40 -18.38 5.33
N GLN A 170 4.92 -19.62 5.33
CA GLN A 170 4.78 -20.42 6.55
C GLN A 170 6.14 -20.80 7.14
N ALA A 171 7.11 -21.17 6.30
CA ALA A 171 8.48 -21.46 6.73
C ALA A 171 9.13 -20.24 7.40
N PHE A 172 9.02 -19.06 6.79
CA PHE A 172 9.49 -17.82 7.39
C PHE A 172 8.84 -17.56 8.74
N TYR A 173 7.51 -17.67 8.82
CA TYR A 173 6.78 -17.42 10.07
C TYR A 173 7.25 -18.36 11.18
N ARG A 174 7.39 -19.67 10.89
CA ARG A 174 7.90 -20.66 11.85
C ARG A 174 9.32 -20.33 12.32
N ALA A 175 10.21 -19.98 11.39
CA ALA A 175 11.59 -19.63 11.71
C ALA A 175 11.69 -18.39 12.62
N ASN A 176 10.73 -17.46 12.51
CA ASN A 176 10.74 -16.19 13.24
C ASN A 176 9.73 -16.13 14.39
N LYS A 177 8.99 -17.21 14.66
CA LYS A 177 7.85 -17.21 15.59
C LYS A 177 8.24 -16.75 16.99
N ALA A 178 9.30 -17.31 17.57
CA ALA A 178 9.74 -16.95 18.92
C ALA A 178 10.10 -15.46 19.05
N HIS A 179 10.67 -14.87 18.01
CA HIS A 179 10.98 -13.44 17.95
C HIS A 179 9.72 -12.59 17.77
N LEU A 180 8.85 -12.96 16.83
CA LEU A 180 7.56 -12.31 16.61
C LEU A 180 6.70 -12.31 17.88
N ASP A 181 6.79 -13.37 18.67
CA ASP A 181 6.08 -13.54 19.94
C ASP A 181 6.71 -12.76 21.11
N SER A 182 8.00 -12.40 21.04
CA SER A 182 8.71 -11.73 22.15
C SER A 182 8.98 -10.25 21.92
N HIS A 183 9.27 -9.87 20.68
CA HIS A 183 9.70 -8.52 20.28
C HIS A 183 8.81 -7.95 19.17
N GLY A 184 8.11 -8.82 18.45
CA GLY A 184 7.15 -8.39 17.45
C GLY A 184 6.11 -7.48 18.09
N VAL A 185 5.61 -6.58 17.24
CA VAL A 185 4.51 -5.67 17.55
C VAL A 185 3.29 -6.37 18.22
N TRP A 186 3.19 -7.70 18.08
CA TRP A 186 2.02 -8.56 18.33
C TRP A 186 2.21 -9.57 19.47
N GLY A 187 3.43 -9.73 19.98
CA GLY A 187 3.83 -10.94 20.67
C GLY A 187 3.21 -11.21 22.04
N THR A 188 2.77 -10.17 22.77
CA THR A 188 2.36 -10.35 24.17
C THR A 188 0.84 -10.28 24.42
N ASN A 189 0.01 -9.94 23.42
CA ASN A 189 -1.42 -9.65 23.64
C ASN A 189 -2.37 -10.01 22.47
N LEU A 190 -2.12 -11.13 21.77
CA LEU A 190 -3.09 -11.64 20.80
C LEU A 190 -4.41 -12.03 21.51
N PRO A 191 -5.57 -11.51 21.07
CA PRO A 191 -6.88 -11.92 21.55
C PRO A 191 -7.07 -13.44 21.41
N PRO A 192 -7.81 -14.10 22.31
CA PRO A 192 -8.06 -15.55 22.24
C PRO A 192 -8.56 -16.02 20.87
N ALA A 193 -9.45 -15.25 20.23
CA ALA A 193 -9.97 -15.53 18.88
C ALA A 193 -8.90 -15.64 17.78
N LEU A 194 -7.70 -15.08 17.99
CA LEU A 194 -6.58 -15.13 17.04
C LEU A 194 -5.48 -16.12 17.42
N ARG A 195 -5.64 -16.86 18.53
CA ARG A 195 -4.66 -17.85 19.01
C ARG A 195 -4.83 -19.24 18.36
N THR A 196 -5.55 -19.33 17.24
CA THR A 196 -5.69 -20.60 16.53
C THR A 196 -4.46 -20.86 15.65
N PRO A 197 -4.11 -22.13 15.36
CA PRO A 197 -3.04 -22.47 14.44
C PRO A 197 -3.18 -21.85 13.04
N ASN A 198 -4.41 -21.48 12.65
CA ASN A 198 -4.77 -20.99 11.32
C ASN A 198 -4.97 -19.46 11.24
N SER A 199 -4.82 -18.71 12.35
CA SER A 199 -5.20 -17.28 12.42
C SER A 199 -4.05 -16.31 12.72
N SER A 200 -2.79 -16.79 12.85
CA SER A 200 -1.72 -15.97 13.45
C SER A 200 -0.52 -15.66 12.54
N ASN A 201 -0.61 -15.82 11.22
CA ASN A 201 0.50 -15.42 10.35
C ASN A 201 0.48 -13.91 10.09
N LEU A 202 1.23 -13.17 10.89
CA LEU A 202 1.36 -11.70 10.83
C LEU A 202 1.83 -11.19 9.46
N LEU A 203 2.57 -11.98 8.70
CA LEU A 203 2.99 -11.61 7.34
C LEU A 203 1.82 -11.42 6.39
N SER A 204 0.73 -12.16 6.60
CA SER A 204 -0.50 -12.05 5.82
C SER A 204 -1.21 -10.70 6.02
N ILE A 205 -0.81 -9.93 7.04
CA ILE A 205 -1.27 -8.56 7.31
C ILE A 205 -0.29 -7.53 6.75
N ILE A 206 1.01 -7.78 6.88
CA ILE A 206 2.10 -6.90 6.43
C ILE A 206 2.09 -6.76 4.90
N ILE A 207 2.04 -7.87 4.16
CA ILE A 207 2.12 -7.86 2.69
C ILE A 207 1.00 -7.02 2.07
N PRO A 208 -0.28 -7.17 2.45
CA PRO A 208 -1.34 -6.35 1.85
C PRO A 208 -1.24 -4.85 2.16
N ILE A 209 -0.69 -4.45 3.30
CA ILE A 209 -0.48 -3.03 3.63
C ILE A 209 0.52 -2.41 2.64
N HIS A 210 1.53 -3.16 2.23
CA HIS A 210 2.54 -2.67 1.30
C HIS A 210 1.94 -2.45 -0.09
N LEU A 211 1.07 -3.37 -0.56
CA LEU A 211 0.52 -3.41 -1.93
C LEU A 211 -0.01 -2.08 -2.47
N ASN A 212 -0.60 -1.25 -1.60
CA ASN A 212 -1.20 0.03 -2.01
C ASN A 212 -0.35 1.23 -1.59
N THR A 213 0.46 1.11 -0.55
CA THR A 213 1.25 2.21 0.02
C THR A 213 2.37 2.64 -0.94
N TRP A 214 3.06 1.70 -1.60
CA TRP A 214 4.11 2.06 -2.57
C TRP A 214 3.55 2.81 -3.77
N VAL A 215 2.34 2.45 -4.25
CA VAL A 215 1.66 3.16 -5.33
C VAL A 215 1.35 4.60 -4.93
N ALA A 216 0.92 4.82 -3.69
CA ALA A 216 0.70 6.16 -3.17
C ALA A 216 2.00 6.97 -3.16
N VAL A 217 3.07 6.42 -2.58
CA VAL A 217 4.40 7.06 -2.55
C VAL A 217 4.87 7.39 -3.96
N GLN A 218 4.78 6.44 -4.90
CA GLN A 218 5.17 6.65 -6.29
C GLN A 218 4.40 7.82 -6.91
N ARG A 219 3.07 7.87 -6.75
CA ARG A 219 2.23 8.94 -7.32
C ARG A 219 2.54 10.30 -6.72
N ILE A 220 2.75 10.37 -5.41
CA ILE A 220 3.13 11.60 -4.70
C ILE A 220 4.49 12.10 -5.20
N LEU A 221 5.49 11.22 -5.32
CA LEU A 221 6.79 11.59 -5.88
C LEU A 221 6.67 12.05 -7.34
N VAL A 222 5.89 11.36 -8.18
CA VAL A 222 5.62 11.79 -9.56
C VAL A 222 4.97 13.17 -9.60
N ARG A 223 4.01 13.46 -8.71
CA ARG A 223 3.40 14.79 -8.61
C ARG A 223 4.43 15.84 -8.23
N LEU A 224 5.20 15.60 -7.17
CA LEU A 224 6.24 16.52 -6.70
C LEU A 224 7.32 16.75 -7.75
N LEU A 225 7.66 15.75 -8.57
CA LEU A 225 8.61 15.95 -9.67
C LEU A 225 8.01 16.82 -10.79
N ARG A 226 6.68 16.80 -11.00
CA ARG A 226 5.97 17.54 -12.05
C ARG A 226 5.55 18.95 -11.66
N ASP A 227 5.33 19.19 -10.37
CA ASP A 227 4.91 20.48 -9.82
C ASP A 227 6.04 21.03 -8.95
N GLU A 228 6.91 21.83 -9.58
CA GLU A 228 8.10 22.38 -8.93
C GLU A 228 7.74 23.29 -7.74
N ALA A 229 6.58 23.95 -7.76
CA ALA A 229 6.14 24.79 -6.65
C ALA A 229 5.73 23.94 -5.44
N ASP A 230 4.98 22.84 -5.64
CA ASP A 230 4.71 21.86 -4.58
C ASP A 230 6.02 21.21 -4.09
N ARG A 231 6.94 20.88 -5.01
CA ARG A 231 8.25 20.29 -4.69
C ARG A 231 9.06 21.17 -3.75
N GLN A 232 9.24 22.43 -4.11
CA GLN A 232 10.09 23.35 -3.35
C GLN A 232 9.52 23.56 -1.95
N ARG A 233 8.20 23.79 -1.81
CA ARG A 233 7.55 23.92 -0.49
C ARG A 233 7.78 22.69 0.39
N VAL A 234 7.64 21.49 -0.17
CA VAL A 234 7.87 20.24 0.57
C VAL A 234 9.34 20.04 0.90
N GLN A 235 10.27 20.37 0.00
CA GLN A 235 11.71 20.27 0.27
C GLN A 235 12.16 21.26 1.35
N ASP A 236 11.67 22.50 1.32
CA ASP A 236 11.91 23.50 2.35
C ASP A 236 11.37 23.03 3.70
N GLU A 237 10.18 22.44 3.73
CA GLU A 237 9.60 21.84 4.94
C GLU A 237 10.48 20.68 5.46
N ILE A 238 10.90 19.74 4.59
CA ILE A 238 11.77 18.62 4.96
C ILE A 238 13.10 19.11 5.55
N ALA A 239 13.72 20.13 4.95
CA ALA A 239 14.98 20.69 5.44
C ALA A 239 14.88 21.24 6.88
N ASN A 240 13.68 21.63 7.32
CA ASN A 240 13.42 22.19 8.64
C ASN A 240 12.90 21.16 9.67
N VAL A 241 12.67 19.91 9.27
CA VAL A 241 12.14 18.85 10.15
C VAL A 241 13.22 17.82 10.47
N ASN A 242 13.50 17.62 11.77
CA ASN A 242 14.42 16.59 12.24
C ASN A 242 13.78 15.18 12.16
N LEU A 243 14.07 14.44 11.10
CA LEU A 243 13.57 13.08 10.82
C LEU A 243 14.20 11.95 11.68
N SER A 244 14.80 12.26 12.84
CA SER A 244 15.41 11.23 13.71
C SER A 244 14.40 10.47 14.57
N CYS A 245 13.15 10.94 14.69
CA CYS A 245 12.10 10.30 15.49
C CYS A 245 10.73 10.46 14.84
N ASP A 246 9.80 9.57 15.15
CA ASP A 246 8.46 9.58 14.54
C ASP A 246 7.60 10.78 14.98
N ALA A 247 7.88 11.37 16.15
CA ALA A 247 7.18 12.56 16.65
C ALA A 247 7.40 13.80 15.76
N SER A 248 8.44 13.80 14.92
CA SER A 248 8.66 14.89 13.97
C SER A 248 7.66 14.86 12.81
N LEU A 249 6.96 13.74 12.59
CA LEU A 249 6.06 13.58 11.45
C LEU A 249 4.85 14.51 11.51
N ASP A 250 4.45 14.94 12.71
CA ASP A 250 3.33 15.88 12.88
C ASP A 250 3.66 17.31 12.44
N LYS A 251 4.94 17.61 12.14
CA LYS A 251 5.39 18.93 11.70
C LYS A 251 5.25 19.15 10.18
N PHE A 252 4.87 18.12 9.43
CA PHE A 252 4.75 18.17 7.97
C PHE A 252 3.35 18.62 7.54
N CYS A 253 3.14 19.92 7.39
CA CYS A 253 1.89 20.51 6.92
C CYS A 253 1.77 20.47 5.38
N GLU A 254 2.81 20.89 4.66
CA GLU A 254 2.79 20.95 3.19
C GLU A 254 2.77 19.55 2.57
N LEU A 255 3.58 18.65 3.11
CA LEU A 255 3.58 17.26 2.66
C LEU A 255 2.24 16.57 2.96
N ASP A 256 1.61 16.85 4.11
CA ASP A 256 0.26 16.32 4.41
C ASP A 256 -0.79 16.83 3.43
N ARG A 257 -0.74 18.11 3.06
CA ARG A 257 -1.62 18.67 2.03
C ARG A 257 -1.46 17.94 0.71
N VAL A 258 -0.22 17.77 0.23
CA VAL A 258 0.08 17.06 -1.03
C VAL A 258 -0.40 15.60 -0.99
N ILE A 259 -0.14 14.89 0.12
CA ILE A 259 -0.58 13.51 0.33
C ILE A 259 -2.12 13.42 0.26
N CYS A 260 -2.82 14.27 1.01
CA CYS A 260 -4.28 14.26 1.06
C CYS A 260 -4.89 14.55 -0.31
N ASP A 261 -4.41 15.58 -1.01
CA ASP A 261 -4.85 15.94 -2.34
C ASP A 261 -4.62 14.80 -3.36
N GLU A 262 -3.44 14.17 -3.32
CA GLU A 262 -3.08 13.10 -4.26
C GLU A 262 -3.88 11.83 -4.00
N LEU A 263 -4.03 11.42 -2.74
CA LEU A 263 -4.87 10.26 -2.39
C LEU A 263 -6.34 10.49 -2.71
N ARG A 264 -6.81 11.73 -2.56
CA ARG A 264 -8.18 12.10 -2.91
C ARG A 264 -8.42 12.00 -4.41
N ARG A 265 -7.51 12.55 -5.23
CA ARG A 265 -7.60 12.58 -6.69
C ARG A 265 -7.34 11.22 -7.33
N ASN A 266 -6.34 10.50 -6.82
CA ASN A 266 -5.83 9.25 -7.36
C ASN A 266 -5.72 8.18 -6.25
N PRO A 267 -6.84 7.75 -5.66
CA PRO A 267 -6.81 6.78 -4.58
C PRO A 267 -6.18 5.46 -5.06
N PRO A 268 -5.27 4.84 -4.29
CA PRO A 268 -4.73 3.52 -4.62
C PRO A 268 -5.84 2.46 -4.66
N VAL A 269 -6.78 2.54 -3.72
CA VAL A 269 -8.00 1.72 -3.67
C VAL A 269 -9.13 2.48 -4.35
N LYS A 270 -9.56 2.00 -5.53
CA LYS A 270 -10.54 2.73 -6.35
C LYS A 270 -11.99 2.43 -6.00
N SER A 271 -12.26 1.32 -5.34
CA SER A 271 -13.60 0.93 -4.95
C SER A 271 -13.62 0.14 -3.65
N LEU A 272 -14.70 0.30 -2.90
CA LEU A 272 -15.02 -0.51 -1.72
C LEU A 272 -16.19 -1.41 -2.10
N GLU A 273 -16.08 -2.70 -1.85
CA GLU A 273 -17.17 -3.65 -2.13
C GLU A 273 -17.86 -4.02 -0.84
N ARG A 274 -19.18 -4.21 -0.87
CA ARG A 274 -19.96 -4.69 0.27
C ARG A 274 -20.98 -5.71 -0.21
N GLU A 275 -21.32 -6.63 0.67
CA GLU A 275 -22.38 -7.62 0.47
C GLU A 275 -23.31 -7.57 1.67
N ASN A 276 -24.60 -7.57 1.45
CA ASN A 276 -25.58 -7.59 2.53
C ASN A 276 -25.80 -9.05 2.97
N GLN A 277 -25.57 -9.38 4.23
CA GLN A 277 -25.69 -10.76 4.74
C GLN A 277 -27.14 -11.26 4.77
N GLU A 278 -28.11 -10.36 4.87
CA GLU A 278 -29.52 -10.70 4.97
C GLU A 278 -30.14 -10.91 3.58
N THR A 279 -29.78 -10.07 2.62
CA THR A 279 -30.38 -10.06 1.28
C THR A 279 -29.50 -10.66 0.19
N GLY A 280 -28.20 -10.82 0.43
CA GLY A 280 -27.21 -11.16 -0.58
C GLY A 280 -26.93 -10.04 -1.59
N GLU A 281 -27.50 -8.84 -1.41
CA GLU A 281 -27.26 -7.71 -2.32
C GLU A 281 -25.79 -7.31 -2.30
N ARG A 282 -25.22 -7.04 -3.47
CA ARG A 282 -23.82 -6.65 -3.63
C ARG A 282 -23.71 -5.24 -4.17
N VAL A 283 -22.88 -4.43 -3.52
CA VAL A 283 -22.63 -3.05 -3.95
C VAL A 283 -21.15 -2.77 -4.09
N LYS A 284 -20.83 -1.87 -5.03
CA LYS A 284 -19.49 -1.37 -5.27
C LYS A 284 -19.50 0.16 -5.16
N LEU A 285 -18.82 0.69 -4.16
CA LEU A 285 -18.70 2.12 -3.92
C LEU A 285 -17.50 2.65 -4.69
N SER A 286 -17.70 3.60 -5.60
CA SER A 286 -16.61 4.23 -6.36
C SER A 286 -15.91 5.31 -5.53
N VAL A 287 -14.72 5.02 -5.00
CA VAL A 287 -13.98 5.96 -4.13
C VAL A 287 -13.69 7.28 -4.85
N LYS A 288 -13.29 7.20 -6.13
CA LYS A 288 -13.01 8.39 -6.94
C LYS A 288 -14.25 9.26 -7.11
N ASP A 289 -15.39 8.68 -7.44
CA ASP A 289 -16.61 9.45 -7.67
C ASP A 289 -17.16 10.04 -6.37
N LEU A 290 -17.02 9.32 -5.25
CA LEU A 290 -17.38 9.80 -3.93
C LEU A 290 -16.49 10.98 -3.50
N ASN A 291 -15.18 10.88 -3.69
CA ASN A 291 -14.23 11.97 -3.42
C ASN A 291 -14.50 13.24 -4.27
N ASN A 292 -15.02 13.07 -5.49
CA ASN A 292 -15.37 14.20 -6.37
C ASN A 292 -16.67 14.90 -5.97
N LYS A 293 -17.56 14.25 -5.22
CA LYS A 293 -18.94 14.72 -4.97
C LYS A 293 -19.20 15.29 -3.57
N GLY A 294 -18.30 15.09 -2.59
CA GLY A 294 -18.51 15.57 -1.21
C GLY A 294 -17.26 16.19 -0.61
N ALA A 295 -17.38 16.84 0.55
CA ALA A 295 -16.21 17.37 1.29
C ALA A 295 -15.36 16.23 1.92
N GLU A 296 -15.99 15.10 2.21
CA GLU A 296 -15.37 13.95 2.87
C GLU A 296 -14.39 13.19 1.98
N SER A 297 -13.41 12.55 2.61
CA SER A 297 -12.37 11.75 1.97
C SER A 297 -12.61 10.25 2.22
N TRP A 298 -12.56 9.46 1.14
CA TRP A 298 -13.00 8.06 1.12
C TRP A 298 -11.86 7.07 0.82
N GLU A 299 -10.63 7.55 0.61
CA GLU A 299 -9.44 6.76 0.24
C GLU A 299 -9.07 5.66 1.26
N PHE A 300 -9.48 5.83 2.52
CA PHE A 300 -9.31 4.85 3.59
C PHE A 300 -10.63 4.20 4.03
N GLY A 301 -11.72 4.45 3.30
CA GLY A 301 -13.08 4.06 3.68
C GLY A 301 -13.60 4.82 4.90
N SER A 302 -14.79 4.43 5.38
CA SER A 302 -15.44 5.07 6.52
C SER A 302 -16.17 4.06 7.42
N GLY A 303 -16.64 4.54 8.58
CA GLY A 303 -17.43 3.78 9.54
C GLY A 303 -16.69 2.59 10.14
N ARG A 304 -17.44 1.53 10.45
CA ARG A 304 -16.87 0.28 10.95
C ARG A 304 -15.81 -0.26 9.98
N GLY A 305 -16.09 -0.13 8.68
CA GLY A 305 -15.31 -0.54 7.52
C GLY A 305 -13.92 0.08 7.34
N ALA A 306 -13.66 1.24 7.96
CA ALA A 306 -12.48 2.06 7.65
C ALA A 306 -11.15 1.32 7.88
N CYS A 307 -10.12 1.69 7.13
CA CYS A 307 -8.78 1.15 7.27
C CYS A 307 -8.27 1.36 8.71
N PRO A 308 -7.96 0.30 9.47
CA PRO A 308 -7.45 0.44 10.85
C PRO A 308 -6.04 1.02 10.91
N ALA A 309 -5.30 0.96 9.80
CA ALA A 309 -3.91 1.40 9.68
C ALA A 309 -3.78 2.77 8.99
N ARG A 310 -4.84 3.58 8.89
CA ARG A 310 -4.83 4.88 8.19
C ARG A 310 -3.65 5.76 8.60
N ASN A 311 -3.52 6.03 9.91
CA ASN A 311 -2.48 6.94 10.42
C ASN A 311 -1.08 6.40 10.10
N TYR A 312 -0.86 5.10 10.30
CA TYR A 312 0.40 4.46 9.97
C TYR A 312 0.73 4.49 8.48
N ALA A 313 -0.26 4.25 7.61
CA ALA A 313 -0.08 4.37 6.16
C ALA A 313 0.30 5.80 5.77
N CYS A 314 -0.38 6.82 6.31
CA CYS A 314 -0.02 8.22 6.08
C CYS A 314 1.39 8.54 6.60
N SER A 315 1.74 8.13 7.82
CA SER A 315 3.08 8.31 8.40
C SER A 315 4.15 7.62 7.58
N MET A 316 3.89 6.41 7.07
CA MET A 316 4.81 5.68 6.21
C MET A 316 5.01 6.37 4.87
N ILE A 317 3.92 6.81 4.22
CA ILE A 317 3.98 7.59 2.98
C ILE A 317 4.83 8.84 3.20
N LYS A 318 4.47 9.63 4.22
CA LYS A 318 5.14 10.87 4.61
C LYS A 318 6.63 10.65 4.84
N THR A 319 6.98 9.69 5.71
CA THR A 319 8.38 9.38 6.03
C THR A 319 9.14 8.93 4.78
N THR A 320 8.56 8.03 3.99
CA THR A 320 9.22 7.50 2.79
C THR A 320 9.47 8.61 1.76
N VAL A 321 8.47 9.47 1.52
CA VAL A 321 8.62 10.63 0.62
C VAL A 321 9.67 11.60 1.17
N ALA A 322 9.65 11.91 2.47
CA ALA A 322 10.60 12.83 3.09
C ALA A 322 12.05 12.35 2.99
N TYR A 323 12.30 11.04 3.07
CA TYR A 323 13.64 10.48 2.87
C TYR A 323 14.04 10.35 1.40
N LEU A 324 13.10 10.07 0.50
CA LEU A 324 13.39 9.90 -0.94
C LEU A 324 13.55 11.23 -1.66
N LEU A 325 12.63 12.19 -1.46
CA LEU A 325 12.54 13.42 -2.25
C LEU A 325 13.83 14.25 -2.30
N PRO A 326 14.56 14.48 -1.19
CA PRO A 326 15.82 15.25 -1.21
C PRO A 326 16.90 14.57 -2.05
N ARG A 327 16.78 13.26 -2.30
CA ARG A 327 17.76 12.47 -3.04
C ARG A 327 17.40 12.30 -4.51
N LEU A 328 16.23 12.78 -4.94
CA LEU A 328 15.84 12.81 -6.35
C LEU A 328 16.38 14.11 -6.95
N SER A 329 17.56 14.07 -7.56
CA SER A 329 18.26 15.28 -8.03
C SER A 329 17.73 15.86 -9.34
N ARG A 330 16.87 15.14 -10.05
CA ARG A 330 16.41 15.51 -11.40
C ARG A 330 15.00 16.07 -11.45
N SER A 331 14.73 16.95 -12.41
CA SER A 331 13.37 17.38 -12.76
C SER A 331 12.61 16.23 -13.44
N TRP A 332 11.27 16.30 -13.48
CA TRP A 332 10.46 15.30 -14.18
C TRP A 332 10.83 15.18 -15.67
N GLU A 333 11.14 16.28 -16.34
CA GLU A 333 11.54 16.33 -17.74
C GLU A 333 12.86 15.57 -17.97
N GLU A 334 13.79 15.68 -17.03
CA GLU A 334 15.06 14.95 -17.06
C GLU A 334 14.88 13.45 -16.80
N CYS A 335 13.88 13.08 -16.01
CA CYS A 335 13.49 11.69 -15.76
C CYS A 335 12.77 11.03 -16.96
N GLN A 336 12.26 11.83 -17.90
CA GLN A 336 11.54 11.37 -19.10
C GLN A 336 12.41 11.29 -20.37
N ARG A 337 13.65 11.79 -20.35
CA ARG A 337 14.53 11.69 -21.52
C ARG A 337 14.88 10.22 -21.77
N PRO A 338 14.51 9.63 -22.92
CA PRO A 338 14.94 8.28 -23.24
C PRO A 338 16.46 8.28 -23.41
N GLU A 339 17.17 7.45 -22.65
CA GLU A 339 18.53 7.10 -23.05
C GLU A 339 18.48 6.21 -24.31
N PRO A 340 19.47 6.32 -25.20
CA PRO A 340 19.58 5.41 -26.32
C PRO A 340 19.79 4.01 -25.75
N LEU A 341 18.83 3.11 -25.98
CA LEU A 341 18.82 1.70 -25.56
C LEU A 341 18.27 1.41 -24.16
N ALA A 342 16.98 1.68 -23.92
CA ALA A 342 16.19 0.85 -23.02
C ALA A 342 14.70 0.88 -23.38
N VAL A 343 14.13 -0.31 -23.42
CA VAL A 343 12.79 -0.65 -23.91
C VAL A 343 11.68 -0.02 -23.07
N ASN A 344 10.70 0.60 -23.76
CA ASN A 344 9.29 0.81 -23.39
C ASN A 344 8.87 0.50 -21.94
N VAL A 345 8.99 1.46 -21.03
CA VAL A 345 8.11 1.60 -19.86
C VAL A 345 7.94 3.09 -19.57
N CYS A 346 6.71 3.56 -19.29
CA CYS A 346 6.42 4.90 -18.79
C CYS A 346 6.88 5.09 -17.33
N ASP A 347 8.14 4.76 -17.04
CA ASP A 347 8.76 4.93 -15.73
C ASP A 347 9.79 6.06 -15.79
N ALA A 348 9.71 6.99 -14.84
CA ALA A 348 10.76 7.96 -14.60
C ALA A 348 12.01 7.22 -14.10
N LEU A 349 13.13 7.39 -14.80
CA LEU A 349 14.44 6.96 -14.31
C LEU A 349 14.98 8.02 -13.37
N VAL A 350 15.15 7.69 -12.10
CA VAL A 350 15.70 8.63 -11.12
C VAL A 350 17.14 8.29 -10.80
N LEU A 351 17.99 9.31 -10.78
CA LEU A 351 19.36 9.26 -10.31
C LEU A 351 19.43 9.66 -8.84
N PHE A 352 20.27 8.96 -8.10
CA PHE A 352 20.65 9.31 -6.74
C PHE A 352 22.08 9.84 -6.78
N ASP A 353 22.27 11.09 -6.34
CA ASP A 353 23.60 11.59 -6.04
C ASP A 353 24.06 10.96 -4.72
N GLY A 354 25.21 10.28 -4.78
CA GLY A 354 25.77 9.53 -3.67
C GLY A 354 26.27 10.44 -2.53
N ASP A 355 26.14 9.90 -1.32
CA ASP A 355 26.72 10.32 -0.04
C ASP A 355 26.54 11.79 0.40
N LEU A 356 25.46 12.01 1.18
CA LEU A 356 25.38 12.99 2.27
C LEU A 356 24.95 12.30 3.57
#